data_AF-A0A7V3RLH4-F1
#
_entry.id   AF-A0A7V3RLH4-F1
#
_cell.length_a   1.000
_cell.length_b   1.000
_cell.length_c   1.000
_cell.angle_alpha   90.00
_cell.angle_beta   90.00
_cell.angle_gamma   90.00
#
_symmetry.space_group_name_H-M   'P 1'
#
loop_
_entity.id
_entity.type
_entity.pdbx_description
1 polymer ?
#
loop_
_entity_poly.entity_id
_entity_poly.type
_entity_poly.pdbx_seq_one_letter_code
_entity_poly.pdbx_strand_id
1 'polypeptide(L)'
;MSEEITFFSREDIECPVCSTTFKREELLTGRGRLNAGELTDELRRTYIPTQKYGKVNPLFYPITVCPNCLYAADDFDFSSIPQKAINNIANFSNVRATYLVKIFGKIPNFKENRDYISGISSYILAMSCYPFFDKKRFSPTIKVGIYSLRTAWLLTDLFKETGNTFYQDLSRLFYRKASEFYDLAIVNQTKAIEPLDNIKNLGPDTDKNYGYDGVLYVSAVLKFKNSHLIEDPYEKLKQYQEIKRTLSKVFGMGKKAKEKPEVLLNFAKEIYEKMGEETEMLQSSLESIDKTENVPEAESSG
;
A
#
# COMPACT_ATOMS: atom_id res chain seq x y z
N MET A 1 23.16 -1.43 28.94
CA MET A 1 21.75 -0.99 28.85
C MET A 1 21.42 -0.91 27.37
N SER A 2 20.47 -1.71 26.88
CA SER A 2 20.00 -1.60 25.49
C SER A 2 19.40 -0.22 25.30
N GLU A 3 19.92 0.56 24.36
CA GLU A 3 19.34 1.87 24.08
C GLU A 3 17.98 1.73 23.42
N GLU A 4 17.01 2.53 23.86
CA GLU A 4 15.63 2.47 23.40
C GLU A 4 15.50 2.82 21.91
N ILE A 5 14.61 2.09 21.23
CA ILE A 5 14.25 2.27 19.81
C ILE A 5 13.02 3.17 19.70
N THR A 6 12.12 3.09 20.67
CA THR A 6 10.84 3.78 20.72
C THR A 6 10.63 4.42 22.10
N PHE A 7 9.64 5.30 22.19
CA PHE A 7 9.19 5.89 23.44
C PHE A 7 7.68 6.10 23.38
N PHE A 8 7.02 6.19 24.53
CA PHE A 8 5.62 6.62 24.58
C PHE A 8 5.53 8.14 24.67
N SER A 9 4.61 8.72 23.91
CA SER A 9 4.34 10.16 23.88
C SER A 9 4.17 10.71 25.30
N ARG A 10 4.69 11.92 25.54
CA ARG A 10 4.53 12.57 26.85
C ARG A 10 3.08 12.98 27.08
N GLU A 11 2.49 13.54 26.02
CA GLU A 11 1.11 13.97 25.98
C GLU A 11 0.19 12.77 25.77
N ASP A 12 -0.91 12.80 26.51
CA ASP A 12 -1.98 11.84 26.37
C ASP A 12 -2.87 12.20 25.19
N ILE A 13 -3.32 11.17 24.45
CA ILE A 13 -4.29 11.29 23.38
C ILE A 13 -5.64 10.83 23.94
N GLU A 14 -6.67 11.67 23.81
CA GLU A 14 -8.05 11.27 24.07
C GLU A 14 -8.69 10.72 22.78
N CYS A 15 -9.24 9.51 22.84
CA CYS A 15 -9.92 8.92 21.69
C CYS A 15 -11.24 9.66 21.40
N PRO A 16 -11.44 10.24 20.21
CA PRO A 16 -12.67 10.98 19.89
C PRO A 16 -13.92 10.09 19.73
N VAL A 17 -13.77 8.77 19.78
CA VAL A 17 -14.88 7.81 19.63
C VAL A 17 -15.39 7.29 20.97
N CYS A 18 -14.50 7.13 21.96
CA CYS A 18 -14.85 6.49 23.24
C CYS A 18 -14.23 7.18 24.47
N SER A 19 -13.60 8.35 24.28
CA SER A 19 -12.94 9.14 25.33
C SER A 19 -11.87 8.41 26.14
N THR A 20 -11.41 7.24 25.68
CA THR A 20 -10.28 6.57 26.33
C THR A 20 -9.01 7.38 26.11
N THR A 21 -8.35 7.72 27.20
CA THR A 21 -7.05 8.39 27.24
C THR A 21 -5.92 7.36 27.19
N PHE A 22 -4.94 7.56 26.31
CA PHE A 22 -3.79 6.67 26.15
C PHE A 22 -2.58 7.40 25.56
N LYS A 23 -1.41 6.80 25.70
CA LYS A 23 -0.16 7.27 25.08
C LYS A 23 0.12 6.48 23.83
N ARG A 24 0.64 7.14 22.80
CA ARG A 24 1.06 6.50 21.57
C ARG A 24 2.55 6.19 21.64
N GLU A 25 2.93 5.01 21.17
CA GLU A 25 4.33 4.70 20.94
C GLU A 25 4.83 5.39 19.67
N GLU A 26 5.97 6.06 19.78
CA GLU A 26 6.67 6.77 18.73
C GLU A 26 8.07 6.21 18.51
N LEU A 27 8.51 6.21 17.26
CA LEU A 27 9.86 5.81 16.88
C LEU A 27 10.85 6.93 17.16
N LEU A 28 11.95 6.63 17.85
CA LEU A 28 13.05 7.58 18.01
C LEU A 28 13.78 7.74 16.69
N THR A 29 13.96 8.99 16.25
CA THR A 29 14.74 9.32 15.05
C THR A 29 16.19 9.69 15.41
N GLY A 30 17.09 9.53 14.45
CA GLY A 30 18.52 9.87 14.60
C GLY A 30 19.37 8.82 15.32
N ARG A 31 20.63 9.18 15.60
CA ARG A 31 21.69 8.32 16.20
C ARG A 31 21.93 6.98 15.47
N GLY A 32 21.65 6.94 14.17
CA GLY A 32 21.83 5.74 13.36
C GLY A 32 20.85 4.60 13.69
N ARG A 33 19.70 4.88 14.32
CA ARG A 33 18.66 3.87 14.59
C ARG A 33 18.07 3.25 13.33
N LEU A 34 17.92 4.07 12.29
CA LEU A 34 17.49 3.64 10.97
C LEU A 34 18.69 3.71 10.03
N ASN A 35 19.12 2.55 9.55
CA ASN A 35 20.10 2.45 8.50
C ASN A 35 19.38 2.14 7.19
N ALA A 36 19.22 3.15 6.34
CA ALA A 36 18.51 3.06 5.08
C ALA A 36 19.23 2.09 4.13
N GLY A 37 18.51 1.08 3.67
CA GLY A 37 18.95 0.15 2.63
C GLY A 37 18.44 0.52 1.25
N GLU A 38 18.33 -0.48 0.38
CA GLU A 38 17.84 -0.33 -0.99
C GLU A 38 16.37 0.11 -1.04
N LEU A 39 16.03 0.80 -2.12
CA LEU A 39 14.65 1.13 -2.47
C LEU A 39 14.13 0.06 -3.44
N THR A 40 12.97 -0.51 -3.17
CA THR A 40 12.35 -1.47 -4.08
C THR A 40 11.66 -0.78 -5.26
N ASP A 41 11.29 -1.57 -6.26
CA ASP A 41 10.41 -1.17 -7.37
C ASP A 41 9.00 -0.73 -6.93
N GLU A 42 8.65 -0.88 -5.66
CA GLU A 42 7.39 -0.39 -5.09
C GLU A 42 7.59 0.90 -4.28
N LEU A 43 8.78 1.51 -4.38
CA LEU A 43 9.24 2.66 -3.60
C LEU A 43 9.24 2.40 -2.08
N ARG A 44 9.44 1.14 -1.68
CA ARG A 44 9.63 0.74 -0.29
C ARG A 44 11.10 0.86 0.09
N ARG A 45 11.41 1.56 1.17
CA ARG A 45 12.75 1.60 1.74
C ARG A 45 12.96 0.35 2.59
N THR A 46 13.98 -0.44 2.27
CA THR A 46 14.47 -1.49 3.18
C THR A 46 15.34 -0.87 4.26
N TYR A 47 15.44 -1.53 5.41
CA TYR A 47 16.28 -1.07 6.53
C TYR A 47 17.23 -2.18 6.94
N ILE A 48 18.52 -1.86 6.97
CA ILE A 48 19.58 -2.79 7.33
C ILE A 48 19.68 -2.81 8.86
N PRO A 49 19.65 -4.00 9.50
CA PRO A 49 19.84 -4.09 10.94
C PRO A 49 21.15 -3.45 11.38
N THR A 50 21.11 -2.68 12.46
CA THR A 50 22.30 -2.06 13.03
C THR A 50 22.89 -2.93 14.13
N GLN A 51 24.20 -2.86 14.36
CA GLN A 51 24.82 -3.58 15.48
C GLN A 51 24.21 -3.20 16.84
N LYS A 52 23.76 -1.94 16.97
CA LYS A 52 23.31 -1.36 18.23
C LYS A 52 21.83 -1.58 18.52
N TYR A 53 20.97 -1.45 17.51
CA TYR A 53 19.51 -1.48 17.66
C TYR A 53 18.86 -2.68 16.97
N GLY A 54 19.63 -3.49 16.25
CA GLY A 54 19.11 -4.60 15.47
C GLY A 54 18.18 -4.12 14.35
N LYS A 55 17.16 -4.93 14.07
CA LYS A 55 16.15 -4.68 13.03
C LYS A 55 15.09 -3.72 13.55
N VAL A 56 14.88 -2.62 12.85
CA VAL A 56 13.87 -1.60 13.16
C VAL A 56 12.97 -1.42 11.95
N ASN A 57 11.65 -1.42 12.14
CA ASN A 57 10.68 -1.25 11.06
C ASN A 57 9.81 -0.01 11.29
N PRO A 58 10.07 1.10 10.58
CA PRO A 58 9.30 2.34 10.73
C PRO A 58 7.80 2.20 10.45
N LEU A 59 7.39 1.21 9.64
CA LEU A 59 5.99 1.02 9.28
C LEU A 59 5.11 0.55 10.46
N PHE A 60 5.67 0.22 11.62
CA PHE A 60 4.85 -0.14 12.78
C PHE A 60 4.13 1.07 13.41
N TYR A 61 4.70 2.27 13.29
CA TYR A 61 4.33 3.43 14.08
C TYR A 61 3.42 4.50 13.44
N PRO A 62 3.12 4.53 12.12
CA PRO A 62 2.35 5.65 11.52
C PRO A 62 0.90 5.78 11.99
N ILE A 63 0.27 4.65 12.33
CA ILE A 63 -1.16 4.60 12.63
C ILE A 63 -1.40 4.71 14.14
N THR A 64 -2.21 5.66 14.56
CA THR A 64 -2.69 5.79 15.93
C THR A 64 -3.88 4.85 16.12
N VAL A 65 -3.86 4.03 17.18
CA VAL A 65 -4.93 3.06 17.48
C VAL A 65 -5.40 3.27 18.91
N CYS A 66 -6.72 3.44 19.10
CA CYS A 66 -7.31 3.43 20.43
C CYS A 66 -7.27 2.00 21.00
N PRO A 67 -6.65 1.78 22.17
CA PRO A 67 -6.55 0.44 22.77
C PRO A 67 -7.89 -0.10 23.28
N ASN A 68 -8.92 0.74 23.40
CA ASN A 68 -10.24 0.35 23.90
C ASN A 68 -11.20 0.00 22.76
N CYS A 69 -11.50 0.96 21.87
CA CYS A 69 -12.52 0.76 20.83
C CYS A 69 -11.96 0.33 19.46
N LEU A 70 -10.63 0.16 19.34
CA LEU A 70 -9.94 -0.21 18.11
C LEU A 70 -10.21 0.74 16.93
N TYR A 71 -10.56 2.00 17.22
CA TYR A 71 -10.54 3.06 16.21
C TYR A 71 -9.08 3.32 15.82
N ALA A 72 -8.81 3.38 14.52
CA ALA A 72 -7.48 3.64 13.99
C ALA A 72 -7.52 4.59 12.80
N ALA A 73 -6.53 5.46 12.72
CA ALA A 73 -6.33 6.40 11.62
C ALA A 73 -4.85 6.83 11.57
N ASP A 74 -4.42 7.47 10.47
CA ASP A 74 -3.16 8.20 10.49
C ASP A 74 -3.16 9.20 11.65
N ASP A 75 -1.98 9.42 12.22
CA ASP A 75 -1.82 10.31 13.37
C ASP A 75 -2.40 11.72 13.14
N PHE A 76 -2.22 12.27 11.95
CA PHE A 76 -2.77 13.59 11.58
C PHE A 76 -4.30 13.62 11.46
N ASP A 77 -4.92 12.47 11.24
CA ASP A 77 -6.38 12.36 11.08
C ASP A 77 -7.07 11.93 12.37
N PHE A 78 -6.34 11.30 13.29
CA PHE A 78 -6.93 10.57 14.42
C PHE A 78 -7.91 11.43 15.22
N SER A 79 -7.49 12.62 15.63
CA SER A 79 -8.31 13.56 16.41
C SER A 79 -9.28 14.38 15.56
N SER A 80 -9.19 14.32 14.23
CA SER A 80 -10.02 15.11 13.30
C SER A 80 -11.10 14.29 12.58
N ILE A 81 -11.44 13.11 13.11
CA ILE A 81 -12.53 12.25 12.63
C ILE A 81 -13.82 13.03 12.37
N PRO A 82 -14.54 12.78 11.26
CA PRO A 82 -15.84 13.39 11.03
C PRO A 82 -16.88 12.95 12.08
N GLN A 83 -17.66 13.89 12.62
CA GLN A 83 -18.70 13.59 13.61
C GLN A 83 -19.69 12.51 13.13
N LYS A 84 -20.05 12.52 11.84
CA LYS A 84 -20.94 11.53 11.22
C LYS A 84 -20.34 10.11 11.18
N ALA A 85 -19.02 9.97 11.29
CA ALA A 85 -18.32 8.70 11.26
C ALA A 85 -18.23 8.02 12.65
N ILE A 86 -18.33 8.79 13.73
CA ILE A 86 -18.11 8.31 15.11
C ILE A 86 -19.02 7.14 15.46
N ASN A 87 -20.33 7.26 15.24
CA ASN A 87 -21.29 6.22 15.59
C ASN A 87 -21.03 4.92 14.82
N ASN A 88 -20.76 5.02 13.51
CA ASN A 88 -20.43 3.85 12.70
C ASN A 88 -19.14 3.19 13.22
N ILE A 89 -18.10 3.98 13.46
CA ILE A 89 -16.84 3.45 13.95
C ILE A 89 -17.01 2.77 15.30
N ALA A 90 -17.76 3.36 16.24
CA ALA A 90 -18.08 2.74 17.52
C ALA A 90 -18.81 1.40 17.33
N ASN A 91 -19.87 1.37 16.52
CA ASN A 91 -20.71 0.18 16.30
C ASN A 91 -19.93 -1.00 15.69
N PHE A 92 -18.92 -0.74 14.87
CA PHE A 92 -18.10 -1.79 14.23
C PHE A 92 -16.89 -2.23 15.07
N SER A 93 -16.74 -1.79 16.33
CA SER A 93 -15.59 -2.15 17.18
C SER A 93 -15.40 -3.67 17.36
N ASN A 94 -16.48 -4.38 17.70
CA ASN A 94 -16.44 -5.84 17.87
C ASN A 94 -16.13 -6.60 16.56
N VAL A 95 -16.59 -6.05 15.43
CA VAL A 95 -16.29 -6.62 14.10
C VAL A 95 -14.79 -6.50 13.80
N ARG A 96 -14.20 -5.33 14.09
CA ARG A 96 -12.75 -5.11 13.97
C ARG A 96 -11.95 -6.05 14.87
N ALA A 97 -12.37 -6.22 16.12
CA ALA A 97 -11.76 -7.20 17.04
C ALA A 97 -11.77 -8.63 16.45
N THR A 98 -12.90 -9.02 15.85
CA THR A 98 -13.06 -10.33 15.22
C THR A 98 -12.09 -10.54 14.06
N TYR A 99 -11.79 -9.51 13.26
CA TYR A 99 -10.76 -9.61 12.21
C TYR A 99 -9.39 -9.97 12.78
N LEU A 100 -8.98 -9.28 13.84
CA LEU A 100 -7.66 -9.51 14.45
C LEU A 100 -7.56 -10.88 15.10
N VAL A 101 -8.61 -11.33 15.80
CA VAL A 101 -8.65 -12.67 16.38
C VAL A 101 -8.61 -13.75 15.29
N LYS A 102 -9.31 -13.56 14.16
CA LYS A 102 -9.27 -14.54 13.05
C LYS A 102 -7.90 -14.62 12.38
N ILE A 103 -7.20 -13.50 12.25
CA ILE A 103 -5.91 -13.45 11.54
C ILE A 103 -4.74 -13.84 12.46
N PHE A 104 -4.78 -13.43 13.72
CA PHE A 104 -3.63 -13.52 14.65
C PHE A 104 -3.91 -14.34 15.91
N GLY A 105 -5.13 -14.84 16.09
CA GLY A 105 -5.57 -15.55 17.30
C GLY A 105 -5.77 -14.65 18.53
N LYS A 106 -5.45 -13.36 18.44
CA LYS A 106 -5.55 -12.40 19.55
C LYS A 106 -5.71 -10.97 19.05
N ILE A 107 -6.19 -10.10 19.94
CA ILE A 107 -6.09 -8.64 19.77
C ILE A 107 -4.74 -8.19 20.36
N PRO A 108 -3.87 -7.52 19.60
CA PRO A 108 -2.60 -7.02 20.13
C PRO A 108 -2.84 -5.91 21.16
N ASN A 109 -1.95 -5.83 22.15
CA ASN A 109 -2.00 -4.76 23.16
C ASN A 109 -1.34 -3.49 22.61
N PHE A 110 -2.15 -2.50 22.24
CA PHE A 110 -1.65 -1.22 21.72
C PHE A 110 -1.08 -0.27 22.80
N LYS A 111 -1.02 -0.71 24.06
CA LYS A 111 -0.30 -0.01 25.15
C LYS A 111 1.13 -0.53 25.35
N GLU A 112 1.52 -1.56 24.62
CA GLU A 112 2.87 -2.13 24.63
C GLU A 112 3.64 -1.77 23.37
N ASN A 113 4.94 -2.07 23.36
CA ASN A 113 5.80 -1.82 22.21
C ASN A 113 5.31 -2.62 21.00
N ARG A 114 5.30 -1.96 19.84
CA ARG A 114 4.83 -2.54 18.60
C ARG A 114 5.81 -3.56 18.03
N ASP A 115 5.18 -4.55 17.44
CA ASP A 115 5.75 -5.67 16.71
C ASP A 115 5.06 -5.80 15.35
N TYR A 116 5.37 -6.87 14.62
CA TYR A 116 4.70 -7.16 13.35
C TYR A 116 3.18 -7.27 13.49
N ILE A 117 2.69 -7.94 14.54
CA ILE A 117 1.26 -8.22 14.71
C ILE A 117 0.49 -6.92 14.96
N SER A 118 0.94 -6.10 15.90
CA SER A 118 0.35 -4.79 16.20
C SER A 118 0.51 -3.80 15.04
N GLY A 119 1.67 -3.77 14.37
CA GLY A 119 1.91 -2.97 13.17
C GLY A 119 0.94 -3.30 12.04
N ILE A 120 0.83 -4.57 11.65
CA ILE A 120 -0.13 -5.02 10.63
C ILE A 120 -1.57 -4.75 11.07
N SER A 121 -1.90 -5.08 12.33
CA SER A 121 -3.24 -4.86 12.88
C SER A 121 -3.65 -3.39 12.78
N SER A 122 -2.73 -2.46 13.03
CA SER A 122 -3.02 -1.03 12.94
C SER A 122 -3.51 -0.62 11.55
N TYR A 123 -2.88 -1.11 10.48
CA TYR A 123 -3.31 -0.85 9.11
C TYR A 123 -4.65 -1.50 8.77
N ILE A 124 -4.89 -2.74 9.22
CA ILE A 124 -6.18 -3.43 9.04
C ILE A 124 -7.31 -2.65 9.71
N LEU A 125 -7.08 -2.20 10.95
CA LEU A 125 -8.04 -1.36 11.66
C LEU A 125 -8.28 -0.04 10.93
N ALA A 126 -7.23 0.66 10.50
CA ALA A 126 -7.36 1.92 9.77
C ALA A 126 -8.17 1.74 8.48
N MET A 127 -7.86 0.72 7.68
CA MET A 127 -8.60 0.38 6.46
C MET A 127 -10.10 0.14 6.71
N SER A 128 -10.48 -0.32 7.90
CA SER A 128 -11.88 -0.52 8.27
C SER A 128 -12.57 0.73 8.84
N CYS A 129 -11.80 1.78 9.20
CA CYS A 129 -12.32 3.05 9.70
C CYS A 129 -12.48 4.09 8.57
N TYR A 130 -11.50 4.19 7.67
CA TYR A 130 -11.51 5.18 6.58
C TYR A 130 -12.73 5.17 5.65
N PRO A 131 -13.42 4.04 5.38
CA PRO A 131 -14.64 4.06 4.57
C PRO A 131 -15.75 4.96 5.11
N PHE A 132 -15.73 5.31 6.41
CA PHE A 132 -16.69 6.23 7.02
C PHE A 132 -16.26 7.71 6.95
N PHE A 133 -15.06 8.00 6.45
CA PHE A 133 -14.51 9.34 6.38
C PHE A 133 -15.00 10.08 5.14
N ASP A 134 -15.06 11.42 5.23
CA ASP A 134 -15.47 12.25 4.10
C ASP A 134 -14.44 12.16 2.96
N LYS A 135 -14.92 11.87 1.75
CA LYS A 135 -14.07 11.70 0.57
C LYS A 135 -13.30 12.96 0.21
N LYS A 136 -13.96 14.12 0.24
CA LYS A 136 -13.36 15.38 -0.21
C LYS A 136 -12.24 15.86 0.69
N ARG A 137 -12.35 15.61 1.99
CA ARG A 137 -11.40 16.08 3.00
C ARG A 137 -10.27 15.08 3.28
N PHE A 138 -10.57 13.78 3.31
CA PHE A 138 -9.62 12.78 3.83
C PHE A 138 -9.07 11.84 2.79
N SER A 139 -9.70 11.76 1.62
CA SER A 139 -9.30 10.90 0.50
C SER A 139 -9.07 9.43 0.95
N PRO A 140 -10.10 8.79 1.54
CA PRO A 140 -9.98 7.48 2.15
C PRO A 140 -9.57 6.38 1.16
N THR A 141 -9.92 6.48 -0.13
CA THR A 141 -9.66 5.46 -1.15
C THR A 141 -8.15 5.24 -1.30
N ILE A 142 -7.37 6.30 -1.50
CA ILE A 142 -5.91 6.15 -1.65
C ILE A 142 -5.25 5.71 -0.35
N LYS A 143 -5.74 6.18 0.81
CA LYS A 143 -5.20 5.77 2.12
C LYS A 143 -5.41 4.28 2.35
N VAL A 144 -6.58 3.75 2.02
CA VAL A 144 -6.83 2.31 2.04
C VAL A 144 -5.89 1.56 1.09
N GLY A 145 -5.60 2.11 -0.10
CA GLY A 145 -4.60 1.57 -1.02
C GLY A 145 -3.20 1.51 -0.42
N ILE A 146 -2.71 2.62 0.14
CA ILE A 146 -1.40 2.72 0.81
C ILE A 146 -1.30 1.74 1.97
N TYR A 147 -2.32 1.66 2.83
CA TYR A 147 -2.32 0.74 3.98
C TYR A 147 -2.43 -0.72 3.55
N SER A 148 -3.13 -1.01 2.45
CA SER A 148 -3.15 -2.36 1.88
C SER A 148 -1.75 -2.77 1.44
N LEU A 149 -1.03 -1.88 0.76
CA LEU A 149 0.34 -2.12 0.31
C LEU A 149 1.30 -2.32 1.49
N ARG A 150 1.26 -1.43 2.49
CA ARG A 150 2.06 -1.57 3.72
C ARG A 150 1.74 -2.85 4.48
N THR A 151 0.47 -3.25 4.51
CA THR A 151 0.03 -4.51 5.11
C THR A 151 0.65 -5.70 4.38
N ALA A 152 0.63 -5.70 3.04
CA ALA A 152 1.25 -6.75 2.23
C ALA A 152 2.76 -6.87 2.53
N TRP A 153 3.47 -5.73 2.56
CA TRP A 153 4.88 -5.69 2.92
C TRP A 153 5.19 -6.28 4.30
N LEU A 154 4.43 -5.87 5.31
CA LEU A 154 4.63 -6.36 6.67
C LEU A 154 4.29 -7.85 6.82
N LEU A 155 3.28 -8.34 6.10
CA LEU A 155 2.95 -9.77 6.04
C LEU A 155 4.02 -10.59 5.32
N THR A 156 4.59 -10.05 4.24
CA THR A 156 5.75 -10.66 3.56
C THR A 156 6.96 -10.75 4.50
N ASP A 157 7.23 -9.69 5.26
CA ASP A 157 8.31 -9.70 6.24
C ASP A 157 8.02 -10.70 7.37
N LEU A 158 6.80 -10.74 7.89
CA LEU A 158 6.40 -11.69 8.93
C LEU A 158 6.50 -13.14 8.43
N PHE A 159 6.15 -13.41 7.18
CA PHE A 159 6.38 -14.70 6.54
C PHE A 159 7.87 -15.06 6.53
N LYS A 160 8.75 -14.13 6.16
CA LYS A 160 10.21 -14.38 6.16
C LYS A 160 10.74 -14.71 7.56
N GLU A 161 10.19 -14.11 8.61
CA GLU A 161 10.58 -14.38 10.00
C GLU A 161 10.02 -15.69 10.55
N THR A 162 8.82 -16.09 10.13
CA THR A 162 8.08 -17.22 10.75
C THR A 162 8.02 -18.47 9.90
N GLY A 163 8.25 -18.36 8.58
CA GLY A 163 8.03 -19.43 7.62
C GLY A 163 6.54 -19.79 7.40
N ASN A 164 5.60 -19.09 8.03
CA ASN A 164 4.18 -19.44 7.96
C ASN A 164 3.53 -18.94 6.66
N THR A 165 3.24 -19.88 5.75
CA THR A 165 2.68 -19.60 4.42
C THR A 165 1.35 -18.87 4.43
N PHE A 166 0.57 -18.98 5.52
CA PHE A 166 -0.66 -18.20 5.71
C PHE A 166 -0.43 -16.68 5.55
N TYR A 167 0.68 -16.16 6.08
CA TYR A 167 1.01 -14.73 5.94
C TYR A 167 1.41 -14.37 4.51
N GLN A 168 2.01 -15.30 3.77
CA GLN A 168 2.31 -15.11 2.36
C GLN A 168 1.02 -15.01 1.53
N ASP A 169 0.04 -15.87 1.80
CA ASP A 169 -1.25 -15.84 1.12
C ASP A 169 -2.03 -14.58 1.42
N LEU A 170 -2.06 -14.15 2.69
CA LEU A 170 -2.62 -12.85 3.05
C LEU A 170 -1.88 -11.70 2.38
N SER A 171 -0.56 -11.75 2.28
CA SER A 171 0.21 -10.72 1.58
C SER A 171 -0.24 -10.57 0.13
N ARG A 172 -0.46 -11.69 -0.59
CA ARG A 172 -0.96 -11.66 -1.98
C ARG A 172 -2.35 -11.04 -2.07
N LEU A 173 -3.24 -11.36 -1.12
CA LEU A 173 -4.57 -10.74 -1.02
C LEU A 173 -4.49 -9.22 -0.85
N PHE A 174 -3.61 -8.74 0.03
CA PHE A 174 -3.44 -7.31 0.27
C PHE A 174 -2.73 -6.58 -0.88
N TYR A 175 -1.86 -7.25 -1.65
CA TYR A 175 -1.32 -6.70 -2.89
C TYR A 175 -2.40 -6.47 -3.95
N ARG A 176 -3.33 -7.43 -4.13
CA ARG A 176 -4.48 -7.26 -5.03
C ARG A 176 -5.35 -6.09 -4.59
N LYS A 177 -5.70 -6.05 -3.30
CA LYS A 177 -6.48 -4.95 -2.71
C LYS A 177 -5.79 -3.60 -2.92
N ALA A 178 -4.48 -3.52 -2.70
CA ALA A 178 -3.73 -2.29 -2.95
C ALA A 178 -3.89 -1.85 -4.41
N SER A 179 -3.69 -2.76 -5.37
CA SER A 179 -3.84 -2.48 -6.80
C SER A 179 -5.21 -1.88 -7.15
N GLU A 180 -6.29 -2.48 -6.63
CA GLU A 180 -7.67 -2.01 -6.85
C GLU A 180 -7.90 -0.62 -6.28
N PHE A 181 -7.45 -0.36 -5.05
CA PHE A 181 -7.66 0.94 -4.39
C PHE A 181 -6.79 2.06 -4.97
N TYR A 182 -5.55 1.75 -5.40
CA TYR A 182 -4.72 2.71 -6.13
C TYR A 182 -5.38 3.11 -7.45
N ASP A 183 -5.92 2.15 -8.19
CA ASP A 183 -6.62 2.42 -9.45
C ASP A 183 -7.90 3.23 -9.23
N LEU A 184 -8.73 2.83 -8.26
CA LEU A 184 -9.95 3.54 -7.91
C LEU A 184 -9.66 4.97 -7.44
N ALA A 185 -8.57 5.20 -6.71
CA ALA A 185 -8.16 6.55 -6.30
C ALA A 185 -7.83 7.44 -7.50
N ILE A 186 -7.12 6.92 -8.51
CA ILE A 186 -6.81 7.65 -9.76
C ILE A 186 -8.10 7.98 -10.52
N VAL A 187 -9.04 7.03 -10.59
CA VAL A 187 -10.35 7.25 -11.21
C VAL A 187 -11.14 8.33 -10.46
N ASN A 188 -11.19 8.28 -9.13
CA ASN A 188 -11.91 9.25 -8.31
C ASN A 188 -11.29 10.65 -8.38
N GLN A 189 -9.95 10.76 -8.43
CA GLN A 189 -9.24 12.02 -8.66
C GLN A 189 -9.62 12.60 -10.02
N THR A 190 -9.57 11.78 -11.08
CA THR A 190 -9.88 12.22 -12.46
C THR A 190 -11.32 12.70 -12.59
N LYS A 191 -12.25 12.07 -11.86
CA LYS A 191 -13.68 12.45 -11.82
C LYS A 191 -13.99 13.57 -10.81
N ALA A 192 -12.99 14.13 -10.13
CA ALA A 192 -13.14 15.10 -9.04
C ALA A 192 -14.09 14.65 -7.90
N ILE A 193 -14.24 13.34 -7.70
CA ILE A 193 -15.02 12.73 -6.62
C ILE A 193 -14.24 12.77 -5.31
N GLU A 194 -12.94 12.51 -5.39
CA GLU A 194 -12.04 12.37 -4.25
C GLU A 194 -10.69 13.00 -4.58
N PRO A 195 -10.49 14.30 -4.28
CA PRO A 195 -9.25 15.00 -4.57
C PRO A 195 -8.10 14.47 -3.71
N LEU A 196 -6.89 14.41 -4.26
CA LEU A 196 -5.68 13.92 -3.58
C LEU A 196 -4.75 15.06 -3.11
N ASP A 197 -5.06 16.30 -3.48
CA ASP A 197 -4.18 17.47 -3.27
C ASP A 197 -4.04 17.86 -1.79
N ASN A 198 -5.04 17.51 -0.96
CA ASN A 198 -5.06 17.83 0.47
C ASN A 198 -4.34 16.78 1.34
N ILE A 199 -3.78 15.73 0.73
CA ILE A 199 -3.12 14.66 1.49
C ILE A 199 -1.67 15.02 1.78
N LYS A 200 -1.32 15.06 3.07
CA LYS A 200 0.02 15.39 3.54
C LYS A 200 1.11 14.42 3.03
N ASN A 201 0.79 13.13 2.95
CA ASN A 201 1.70 12.11 2.46
C ASN A 201 1.00 11.13 1.50
N LEU A 202 1.44 11.10 0.25
CA LEU A 202 1.00 10.15 -0.78
C LEU A 202 2.03 9.03 -1.02
N GLY A 203 3.13 9.03 -0.26
CA GLY A 203 4.19 8.02 -0.37
C GLY A 203 3.69 6.64 0.07
N PRO A 204 4.03 5.58 -0.69
CA PRO A 204 3.70 4.22 -0.29
C PRO A 204 4.47 3.80 0.98
N ASP A 205 5.68 4.35 1.20
CA ASP A 205 6.45 4.26 2.44
C ASP A 205 6.33 5.54 3.28
N THR A 206 6.86 5.50 4.50
CA THR A 206 7.09 6.61 5.42
C THR A 206 8.34 7.43 5.11
N ASP A 207 9.30 6.88 4.35
CA ASP A 207 10.58 7.52 4.01
C ASP A 207 10.41 8.79 3.16
N LYS A 208 9.67 8.68 2.04
CA LYS A 208 9.57 9.77 1.06
C LYS A 208 8.17 9.88 0.47
N ASN A 209 7.67 11.12 0.37
CA ASN A 209 6.46 11.45 -0.37
C ASN A 209 6.82 11.74 -1.84
N TYR A 210 6.30 10.92 -2.76
CA TYR A 210 6.50 11.07 -4.21
C TYR A 210 5.31 11.78 -4.90
N GLY A 211 4.36 12.30 -4.12
CA GLY A 211 3.19 13.00 -4.61
C GLY A 211 2.32 12.13 -5.53
N TYR A 212 1.54 12.79 -6.39
CA TYR A 212 0.64 12.12 -7.32
C TYR A 212 1.36 11.26 -8.37
N ASP A 213 2.57 11.66 -8.79
CA ASP A 213 3.39 10.86 -9.70
C ASP A 213 3.77 9.50 -9.08
N GLY A 214 4.06 9.48 -7.78
CA GLY A 214 4.26 8.24 -7.02
C GLY A 214 3.02 7.34 -7.01
N VAL A 215 1.82 7.93 -6.89
CA VAL A 215 0.55 7.18 -6.94
C VAL A 215 0.36 6.52 -8.30
N LEU A 216 0.61 7.25 -9.40
CA LEU A 216 0.53 6.71 -10.76
C LEU A 216 1.54 5.58 -10.97
N TYR A 217 2.78 5.78 -10.54
CA TYR A 217 3.84 4.78 -10.66
C TYR A 217 3.51 3.50 -9.88
N VAL A 218 3.13 3.61 -8.60
CA VAL A 218 2.80 2.44 -7.78
C VAL A 218 1.58 1.70 -8.35
N SER A 219 0.55 2.42 -8.81
CA SER A 219 -0.59 1.79 -9.49
C SER A 219 -0.17 0.95 -10.70
N ALA A 220 0.71 1.50 -11.54
CA ALA A 220 1.28 0.80 -12.70
C ALA A 220 2.06 -0.46 -12.29
N VAL A 221 2.94 -0.35 -11.28
CA VAL A 221 3.73 -1.49 -10.78
C VAL A 221 2.84 -2.58 -10.20
N LEU A 222 1.83 -2.23 -9.39
CA LEU A 222 0.92 -3.20 -8.80
C LEU A 222 0.09 -3.93 -9.86
N LYS A 223 -0.42 -3.21 -10.87
CA LYS A 223 -1.11 -3.80 -12.02
C LYS A 223 -0.21 -4.75 -12.80
N PHE A 224 1.06 -4.37 -13.01
CA PHE A 224 2.03 -5.23 -13.67
C PHE A 224 2.32 -6.50 -12.85
N LYS A 225 2.56 -6.38 -11.54
CA LYS A 225 2.79 -7.54 -10.67
C LYS A 225 1.60 -8.49 -10.60
N ASN A 226 0.37 -7.98 -10.74
CA ASN A 226 -0.84 -8.78 -10.76
C ASN A 226 -1.23 -9.31 -12.15
N SER A 227 -0.51 -8.94 -13.22
CA SER A 227 -0.87 -9.33 -14.59
C SER A 227 -0.85 -10.84 -14.83
N HIS A 228 -0.02 -11.58 -14.08
CA HIS A 228 0.05 -13.03 -14.16
C HIS A 228 -1.28 -13.72 -13.83
N LEU A 229 -2.20 -13.04 -13.13
CA LEU A 229 -3.55 -13.52 -12.81
C LEU A 229 -4.53 -13.36 -13.98
N ILE A 230 -4.17 -12.64 -15.04
CA ILE A 230 -5.00 -12.46 -16.23
C ILE A 230 -4.74 -13.62 -17.18
N GLU A 231 -5.75 -14.48 -17.33
CA GLU A 231 -5.70 -15.67 -18.19
C GLU A 231 -5.89 -15.31 -19.66
N ASP A 232 -6.85 -14.44 -19.98
CA ASP A 232 -7.10 -14.01 -21.36
C ASP A 232 -5.92 -13.17 -21.89
N PRO A 233 -5.21 -13.62 -22.95
CA PRO A 233 -4.08 -12.91 -23.50
C PRO A 233 -4.44 -11.54 -24.11
N TYR A 234 -5.65 -11.35 -24.64
CA TYR A 234 -6.10 -10.06 -25.16
C TYR A 234 -6.38 -9.06 -24.02
N GLU A 235 -6.99 -9.52 -22.93
CA GLU A 235 -7.17 -8.68 -21.72
C GLU A 235 -5.82 -8.30 -21.10
N LYS A 236 -4.88 -9.26 -21.03
CA LYS A 236 -3.52 -9.00 -20.56
C LYS A 236 -2.80 -7.97 -21.43
N LEU A 237 -2.92 -8.07 -22.75
CA LEU A 237 -2.36 -7.09 -23.68
C LEU A 237 -2.94 -5.69 -23.47
N LYS A 238 -4.26 -5.58 -23.30
CA LYS A 238 -4.93 -4.31 -22.98
C LYS A 238 -4.44 -3.73 -21.66
N GLN A 239 -4.26 -4.58 -20.63
CA GLN A 239 -3.72 -4.17 -19.34
C GLN A 239 -2.29 -3.62 -19.49
N TYR A 240 -1.44 -4.24 -20.31
CA TYR A 240 -0.08 -3.76 -20.59
C TYR A 240 -0.07 -2.41 -21.28
N GLN A 241 -0.91 -2.21 -22.30
CA GLN A 241 -1.05 -0.90 -22.96
C GLN A 241 -1.49 0.19 -21.97
N GLU A 242 -2.40 -0.12 -21.06
CA GLU A 242 -2.85 0.81 -20.04
C GLU A 242 -1.72 1.20 -19.07
N ILE A 243 -0.95 0.22 -18.60
CA ILE A 243 0.18 0.47 -17.70
C ILE A 243 1.24 1.33 -18.40
N LYS A 244 1.61 1.03 -19.66
CA LYS A 244 2.53 1.86 -20.45
C LYS A 244 2.04 3.31 -20.55
N ARG A 245 0.75 3.52 -20.82
CA ARG A 245 0.14 4.86 -20.86
C ARG A 245 0.24 5.57 -19.51
N THR A 246 0.06 4.86 -18.40
CA THR A 246 0.19 5.42 -17.05
C THR A 246 1.64 5.81 -16.73
N LEU A 247 2.61 4.93 -17.03
CA LEU A 247 4.03 5.23 -16.87
C LEU A 247 4.47 6.41 -17.75
N SER A 248 3.94 6.53 -18.98
CA SER A 248 4.20 7.69 -19.84
C SER A 248 3.80 9.03 -19.20
N LYS A 249 2.74 9.06 -18.40
CA LYS A 249 2.33 10.25 -17.64
C LYS A 249 3.32 10.58 -16.51
N VAL A 250 3.93 9.56 -15.90
CA VAL A 250 4.97 9.73 -14.88
C VAL A 250 6.23 10.36 -15.48
N PHE A 251 6.60 10.04 -16.72
CA PHE A 251 7.71 10.71 -17.40
C PHE A 251 7.41 12.20 -17.66
N GLY A 252 6.28 12.48 -18.30
CA GLY A 252 5.92 13.82 -18.76
C GLY A 252 6.90 14.40 -19.80
N MET A 253 6.44 15.38 -20.59
CA MET A 253 7.31 16.16 -21.50
C MET A 253 7.65 17.53 -20.90
N GLY A 254 8.89 17.99 -21.07
CA GLY A 254 9.31 19.37 -20.80
C GLY A 254 9.72 19.70 -19.35
N LYS A 255 9.55 20.97 -18.94
CA LYS A 255 10.04 21.53 -17.65
C LYS A 255 9.64 20.71 -16.41
N LYS A 256 8.49 20.03 -16.44
CA LYS A 256 7.98 19.19 -15.33
C LYS A 256 8.85 17.96 -15.02
N ALA A 257 9.67 17.48 -15.96
CA ALA A 257 10.55 16.34 -15.70
C ALA A 257 11.76 16.70 -14.80
N LYS A 258 12.18 17.98 -14.78
CA LYS A 258 13.34 18.43 -13.98
C LYS A 258 13.08 18.51 -12.48
N GLU A 259 11.81 18.61 -12.07
CA GLU A 259 11.41 18.69 -10.66
C GLU A 259 11.10 17.30 -10.07
N LYS A 260 11.02 16.25 -10.91
CA LYS A 260 10.69 14.91 -10.47
C LYS A 260 11.91 14.19 -9.87
N PRO A 261 11.73 13.38 -8.82
CA PRO A 261 12.82 12.57 -8.27
C PRO A 261 13.41 11.66 -9.35
N GLU A 262 14.72 11.74 -9.58
CA GLU A 262 15.44 10.93 -10.58
C GLU A 262 15.17 9.43 -10.40
N VAL A 263 15.16 8.96 -9.14
CA VAL A 263 14.87 7.58 -8.79
C VAL A 263 13.50 7.10 -9.30
N LEU A 264 12.48 7.96 -9.25
CA LEU A 264 11.15 7.63 -9.75
C LEU A 264 11.16 7.50 -11.28
N LEU A 265 11.90 8.37 -11.97
CA LEU A 265 12.04 8.35 -13.42
C LEU A 265 12.79 7.10 -13.89
N ASN A 266 13.87 6.72 -13.21
CA ASN A 266 14.67 5.54 -13.55
C ASN A 266 13.83 4.27 -13.40
N PHE A 267 13.18 4.09 -12.26
CA PHE A 267 12.31 2.94 -12.06
C PHE A 267 11.12 2.89 -13.03
N ALA A 268 10.52 4.04 -13.36
CA ALA A 268 9.45 4.08 -14.35
C ALA A 268 9.95 3.63 -15.73
N LYS A 269 11.18 3.99 -16.13
CA LYS A 269 11.79 3.56 -17.41
C LYS A 269 12.07 2.06 -17.42
N GLU A 270 12.67 1.53 -16.36
CA GLU A 270 12.97 0.10 -16.24
C GLU A 270 11.71 -0.76 -16.39
N ILE A 271 10.62 -0.39 -15.71
CA ILE A 271 9.34 -1.10 -15.84
C ILE A 271 8.76 -0.91 -17.25
N TYR A 272 8.85 0.29 -17.83
CA TYR A 272 8.34 0.56 -19.18
C TYR A 272 9.05 -0.28 -20.26
N GLU A 273 10.37 -0.41 -20.16
CA GLU A 273 11.20 -1.22 -21.07
C GLU A 273 10.87 -2.70 -20.96
N LYS A 274 10.87 -3.25 -19.73
CA LYS A 274 10.48 -4.64 -19.47
C LYS A 274 9.08 -4.95 -20.00
N MET A 275 8.16 -4.01 -19.86
CA MET A 275 6.81 -4.15 -20.41
C MET A 275 6.76 -4.09 -21.93
N GLY A 276 7.65 -3.33 -22.57
CA GLY A 276 7.81 -3.33 -24.02
C GLY A 276 8.10 -4.72 -24.55
N GLU A 277 9.13 -5.35 -23.98
CA GLU A 277 9.54 -6.72 -24.32
C GLU A 277 8.39 -7.72 -24.11
N GLU A 278 7.72 -7.69 -22.95
CA GLU A 278 6.60 -8.59 -22.66
C GLU A 278 5.39 -8.35 -23.58
N THR A 279 5.14 -7.10 -23.98
CA THR A 279 4.06 -6.77 -24.92
C THR A 279 4.34 -7.33 -26.30
N GLU A 280 5.57 -7.18 -26.80
CA GLU A 280 5.98 -7.67 -28.13
C GLU A 280 5.95 -9.21 -28.20
N MET A 281 6.41 -9.89 -27.14
CA MET A 281 6.33 -11.35 -27.04
C MET A 281 4.87 -11.84 -27.06
N LEU A 282 3.98 -11.16 -26.33
CA LEU A 282 2.56 -11.54 -26.27
C LEU A 282 1.85 -11.27 -27.60
N GLN A 283 2.13 -10.14 -28.25
CA GLN A 283 1.59 -9.83 -29.59
C GLN A 283 2.04 -10.87 -30.63
N SER A 284 3.33 -11.21 -30.64
CA SER A 284 3.87 -12.23 -31.55
C SER A 284 3.21 -13.60 -31.33
N SER A 285 2.95 -13.95 -30.06
CA SER A 285 2.25 -15.19 -29.70
C SER A 285 0.80 -15.19 -30.19
N LEU A 286 0.06 -14.09 -30.01
CA LEU A 286 -1.30 -13.93 -30.50
C LEU A 286 -1.40 -14.00 -32.04
N GLU A 287 -0.50 -13.30 -32.75
CA GLU A 287 -0.45 -13.37 -34.22
C GLU A 287 -0.18 -14.77 -34.75
N SER A 288 0.54 -15.61 -34.00
CA SER A 288 0.78 -17.01 -34.37
C SER A 288 -0.49 -17.87 -34.20
N ILE A 289 -1.27 -17.63 -33.14
CA ILE A 289 -2.54 -18.32 -32.86
C ILE A 289 -3.57 -17.98 -33.95
N ASP A 290 -3.71 -16.68 -34.27
CA ASP A 290 -4.65 -16.21 -35.31
C ASP A 290 -4.32 -16.79 -36.70
N LYS A 291 -3.04 -17.06 -36.99
CA LYS A 291 -2.60 -17.71 -38.25
C LYS A 291 -2.89 -19.21 -38.28
N THR A 292 -2.83 -19.90 -37.14
CA THR A 292 -3.18 -21.32 -37.04
C THR A 292 -4.69 -21.57 -37.07
N GLU A 293 -5.50 -20.65 -36.56
CA GLU A 293 -6.97 -20.77 -36.60
C GLU A 293 -7.57 -20.37 -37.96
N ASN A 294 -6.85 -19.59 -38.77
CA ASN A 294 -7.26 -19.19 -40.12
C ASN A 294 -6.70 -20.08 -41.25
N VAL A 295 -6.23 -21.30 -40.95
CA VAL A 295 -5.92 -22.27 -42.01
C VAL A 295 -7.25 -22.72 -42.63
N PRO A 296 -7.52 -22.46 -43.93
CA PRO A 296 -8.73 -22.96 -44.56
C PRO A 296 -8.72 -24.49 -44.47
N GLU A 297 -9.84 -25.10 -44.08
CA GLU A 297 -10.07 -26.52 -44.32
C GLU A 297 -9.87 -26.75 -45.82
N ALA A 298 -8.70 -27.27 -46.19
CA ALA A 298 -8.43 -27.66 -47.55
C ALA A 298 -9.45 -28.72 -47.91
N GLU A 299 -10.33 -28.37 -48.84
CA GLU A 299 -11.34 -29.23 -49.45
C GLU A 299 -10.75 -30.62 -49.70
N SER A 300 -11.13 -31.59 -48.85
CA SER A 300 -10.96 -33.00 -49.17
C SER A 300 -12.01 -33.36 -50.23
N SER A 301 -11.74 -32.95 -51.46
CA SER A 301 -12.40 -33.49 -52.66
C SER A 301 -11.68 -34.78 -53.05
N GLY A 302 -12.31 -35.90 -52.69
CA GLY A 302 -11.99 -37.26 -53.12
C GLY A 302 -13.27 -38.08 -53.19
#